data_AF-A0A4Y2SK83-F1
#
_entry.id   AF-A0A4Y2SK83-F1
#
_cell.length_a   1.000
_cell.length_b   1.000
_cell.length_c   1.000
_cell.angle_alpha   90.00
_cell.angle_beta   90.00
_cell.angle_gamma   90.00
#
_symmetry.space_group_name_H-M   'P 1'
#
loop_
_entity.id
_entity.type
_entity.pdbx_description
1 polymer ?
#
loop_
_entity_poly.entity_id
_entity_poly.type
_entity_poly.pdbx_seq_one_letter_code
_entity_poly.pdbx_strand_id
1 'polypeptide(L)'
;MITDEEPISKRRRMAREGKARWLARQIQESLDRIRAVDAAACRRRIEAETPAQSQARRKRYAEGHHLVRNRQSQRIRDEAIHFIEAQVETHNCGPMNIICQFRKSKNFAAERPSDGKFTSCCHKGKIKLEKPSDALSNDFLYPNFLLDES
;
A
#
# COMPACT_ATOMS: atom_id res chain seq x y z
N MET A 1 -41.96 -3.18 -5.37
CA MET A 1 -42.89 -3.83 -6.33
C MET A 1 -42.26 -5.16 -6.76
N ILE A 2 -42.84 -6.29 -6.34
CA ILE A 2 -42.42 -7.63 -6.79
C ILE A 2 -43.10 -7.85 -8.13
N THR A 3 -42.34 -7.98 -9.22
CA THR A 3 -42.90 -8.26 -10.54
C THR A 3 -43.37 -9.71 -10.55
N ASP A 4 -44.69 -9.90 -10.53
CA ASP A 4 -45.29 -11.22 -10.52
C ASP A 4 -45.23 -11.82 -11.93
N GLU A 5 -44.04 -12.31 -12.27
CA GLU A 5 -43.77 -12.77 -13.62
C GLU A 5 -44.47 -14.10 -13.89
N GLU A 6 -45.14 -14.16 -15.03
CA GLU A 6 -45.95 -15.30 -15.48
C GLU A 6 -45.12 -16.60 -15.57
N PRO A 7 -45.65 -17.76 -15.16
CA PRO A 7 -44.89 -19.02 -15.07
C PRO A 7 -44.14 -19.44 -16.34
N ILE A 8 -44.68 -19.09 -17.52
CA ILE A 8 -44.08 -19.39 -18.82
C ILE A 8 -42.85 -18.51 -19.08
N SER A 9 -42.91 -17.22 -18.72
CA SER A 9 -41.78 -16.29 -18.83
C SER A 9 -40.62 -16.72 -17.92
N LYS A 10 -40.94 -17.09 -16.67
CA LYS A 10 -39.97 -17.64 -15.70
C LYS A 10 -39.21 -18.85 -16.27
N ARG A 11 -39.93 -19.82 -16.84
CA ARG A 11 -39.32 -21.02 -17.45
C ARG A 11 -38.43 -20.67 -18.65
N ARG A 12 -38.87 -19.77 -19.53
CA ARG A 12 -38.09 -19.33 -20.69
C ARG A 12 -36.81 -18.61 -20.27
N ARG A 13 -36.84 -17.76 -19.24
CA ARG A 13 -35.64 -17.12 -18.68
C ARG A 13 -34.66 -18.16 -18.16
N MET A 14 -35.12 -19.09 -17.31
CA MET A 14 -34.25 -20.11 -16.72
C MET A 14 -33.57 -20.99 -17.78
N ALA A 15 -34.26 -21.31 -18.87
CA ALA A 15 -33.69 -22.03 -20.01
C ALA A 15 -32.60 -21.23 -20.74
N ARG A 16 -32.84 -19.93 -21.00
CA ARG A 16 -31.86 -19.02 -21.62
C ARG A 16 -30.62 -18.86 -20.74
N GLU A 17 -30.80 -18.65 -19.44
CA GLU A 17 -29.71 -18.53 -18.49
C GLU A 17 -28.94 -19.85 -18.34
N GLY A 18 -29.62 -21.00 -18.36
CA GLY A 18 -28.99 -22.31 -18.34
C GLY A 18 -28.09 -22.52 -19.56
N LYS A 19 -28.59 -22.17 -20.76
CA LYS A 19 -27.80 -22.20 -22.00
C LYS A 19 -26.63 -21.22 -21.96
N ALA A 20 -26.82 -20.01 -21.44
CA ALA A 20 -25.77 -19.01 -21.29
C ALA A 20 -24.66 -19.49 -20.34
N ARG A 21 -25.01 -20.08 -19.19
CA ARG A 21 -24.04 -20.66 -18.24
C ARG A 21 -23.27 -21.81 -18.87
N TRP A 22 -23.94 -22.68 -19.63
CA TRP A 22 -23.29 -23.77 -20.33
C TRP A 22 -22.29 -23.26 -21.37
N LEU A 23 -22.68 -22.30 -22.20
CA LEU A 23 -21.78 -21.67 -23.18
C LEU A 23 -20.61 -20.95 -22.51
N ALA A 24 -20.86 -20.19 -21.44
CA ALA A 24 -19.83 -19.51 -20.68
C ALA A 24 -18.81 -20.50 -20.11
N ARG A 25 -19.27 -21.64 -19.60
CA ARG A 25 -18.39 -22.71 -19.14
C ARG A 25 -17.54 -23.28 -20.27
N GLN A 26 -18.13 -23.55 -21.44
CA GLN A 26 -17.38 -24.06 -22.59
C GLN A 26 -16.32 -23.07 -23.09
N ILE A 27 -16.66 -21.78 -23.13
CA ILE A 27 -15.71 -20.72 -23.48
C ILE A 27 -14.59 -20.66 -22.43
N GLN A 28 -14.93 -20.72 -21.15
CA GLN A 28 -13.96 -20.69 -20.07
C GLN A 28 -13.01 -21.90 -20.11
N GLU A 29 -13.53 -23.10 -20.31
CA GLU A 29 -12.74 -24.32 -20.47
C GLU A 29 -11.80 -24.24 -21.68
N SER A 30 -12.27 -23.68 -22.80
CA SER A 30 -11.44 -23.44 -23.98
C SER A 30 -10.30 -22.46 -23.68
N LEU A 31 -10.60 -21.34 -23.02
CA LEU A 31 -9.60 -20.35 -22.61
C LEU A 31 -8.59 -20.94 -21.63
N ASP A 32 -9.03 -21.77 -20.68
CA ASP A 32 -8.15 -22.37 -19.69
C ASP A 32 -7.21 -23.40 -20.32
N ARG A 33 -7.66 -24.13 -21.36
CA ARG A 33 -6.77 -24.98 -22.16
C ARG A 33 -5.68 -24.17 -22.86
N ILE A 34 -6.04 -23.05 -23.49
CA ILE A 34 -5.08 -22.16 -24.16
C ILE A 34 -4.06 -21.64 -23.14
N ARG A 35 -4.54 -21.11 -22.00
CA ARG A 35 -3.67 -20.64 -20.90
C ARG A 35 -2.74 -21.73 -20.38
N ALA A 36 -3.22 -22.97 -20.24
CA ALA A 36 -2.41 -24.09 -19.78
C ALA A 36 -1.29 -24.42 -20.78
N VAL A 37 -1.60 -24.43 -22.09
CA VAL A 37 -0.62 -24.64 -23.16
C VAL A 37 0.43 -23.52 -23.16
N ASP A 38 -0.01 -22.26 -23.08
CA ASP A 38 0.88 -21.09 -23.05
C ASP A 38 1.78 -21.10 -21.82
N ALA A 39 1.23 -21.42 -20.64
CA ALA A 39 2.01 -21.55 -19.42
C ALA A 39 3.05 -22.67 -19.54
N ALA A 40 2.70 -23.81 -20.14
CA ALA A 40 3.65 -24.89 -20.38
C ALA A 40 4.74 -24.52 -21.40
N ALA A 41 4.39 -23.77 -22.45
CA ALA A 41 5.37 -23.25 -23.41
C ALA A 41 6.31 -22.20 -22.76
N CYS A 42 5.77 -21.35 -21.89
CA CYS A 42 6.55 -20.37 -21.12
C CYS A 42 7.54 -21.07 -20.19
N ARG A 43 7.10 -22.09 -19.43
CA ARG A 43 7.99 -22.89 -18.56
C ARG A 43 9.14 -23.53 -19.33
N ARG A 44 8.85 -24.19 -20.45
CA ARG A 44 9.88 -24.79 -21.32
C ARG A 44 10.89 -23.76 -21.83
N ARG A 45 10.43 -22.57 -22.22
CA ARG A 45 11.32 -21.45 -22.60
C ARG A 45 12.20 -21.00 -21.43
N ILE A 46 11.63 -20.87 -20.23
CA ILE A 46 12.37 -20.44 -19.03
C ILE A 46 13.45 -21.47 -18.68
N GLU A 47 13.14 -22.76 -18.74
CA GLU A 47 14.08 -23.86 -18.43
C GLU A 47 15.22 -23.96 -19.45
N ALA A 48 14.93 -23.69 -20.72
CA ALA A 48 15.93 -23.70 -21.79
C ALA A 48 16.79 -22.42 -21.88
N GLU A 49 16.54 -21.41 -21.05
CA GLU A 49 17.29 -20.16 -21.09
C GLU A 49 18.69 -20.30 -20.47
N THR A 50 19.68 -19.75 -21.16
CA THR A 50 21.01 -19.53 -20.59
C THR A 50 20.98 -18.50 -19.45
N PRO A 51 21.97 -18.50 -18.54
CA PRO A 51 22.05 -17.51 -17.47
C PRO A 51 22.01 -16.05 -17.95
N ALA A 52 22.69 -15.74 -19.06
CA ALA A 52 22.72 -14.40 -19.66
C ALA A 52 21.34 -13.98 -20.19
N GLN A 53 20.61 -14.89 -20.86
CA GLN A 53 19.25 -14.63 -21.34
C GLN A 53 18.28 -14.43 -20.18
N SER A 54 18.39 -15.25 -19.13
CA SER A 54 17.57 -15.14 -17.92
C SER A 54 17.79 -13.80 -17.22
N GLN A 55 19.04 -13.33 -17.14
CA GLN A 55 19.35 -12.01 -16.60
C GLN A 55 18.78 -10.88 -17.47
N ALA A 56 18.93 -10.94 -18.79
CA ALA A 56 18.39 -9.96 -19.71
C ALA A 56 16.85 -9.87 -19.62
N ARG A 57 16.17 -11.02 -19.54
CA ARG A 57 14.72 -11.10 -19.34
C ARG A 57 14.30 -10.48 -18.01
N ARG A 58 14.98 -10.80 -16.91
CA ARG A 58 14.69 -10.20 -15.58
C ARG A 58 14.84 -8.68 -15.60
N LYS A 59 15.88 -8.16 -16.25
CA LYS A 59 16.09 -6.70 -16.42
C LYS A 59 14.92 -6.06 -17.18
N ARG A 60 14.51 -6.63 -18.32
CA ARG A 60 13.35 -6.13 -19.10
C ARG A 60 12.06 -6.12 -18.28
N TYR A 61 11.79 -7.18 -17.50
CA TYR A 61 10.62 -7.21 -16.63
C TYR A 61 10.71 -6.16 -15.52
N ALA A 62 11.88 -6.02 -14.87
CA ALA A 62 12.09 -5.01 -13.85
C ALA A 62 11.88 -3.58 -14.40
N GLU A 63 12.40 -3.28 -15.59
CA GLU A 63 12.19 -2.01 -16.29
C GLU A 63 10.70 -1.77 -16.59
N GLY A 64 9.99 -2.76 -17.12
CA GLY A 64 8.54 -2.67 -17.37
C GLY A 64 7.74 -2.41 -16.10
N HIS A 65 8.04 -3.14 -15.02
CA HIS A 65 7.42 -2.92 -13.71
C HIS A 65 7.72 -1.52 -13.15
N HIS A 66 8.95 -1.06 -13.31
CA HIS A 66 9.35 0.28 -12.90
C HIS A 66 8.57 1.36 -13.67
N LEU A 67 8.39 1.21 -14.98
CA LEU A 67 7.61 2.15 -15.80
C LEU A 67 6.14 2.20 -15.38
N VAL A 68 5.51 1.05 -15.15
CA VAL A 68 4.11 0.99 -14.70
C VAL A 68 3.95 1.66 -13.34
N ARG A 69 4.85 1.35 -12.38
CA ARG A 69 4.85 1.99 -11.07
C ARG A 69 5.03 3.50 -11.18
N ASN A 70 5.98 3.95 -11.99
CA ASN A 70 6.24 5.39 -12.16
C ASN A 70 5.06 6.12 -12.76
N ARG A 71 4.39 5.53 -13.76
CA ARG A 71 3.15 6.08 -14.32
C ARG A 71 2.04 6.14 -13.29
N GLN A 72 1.88 5.10 -12.47
CA GLN A 72 0.89 5.10 -11.40
C GLN A 72 1.20 6.20 -10.37
N SER A 73 2.46 6.31 -9.91
CA SER A 73 2.89 7.37 -9.01
C SER A 73 2.75 8.76 -9.61
N GLN A 74 2.95 8.92 -10.93
CA GLN A 74 2.68 10.17 -11.64
C GLN A 74 1.20 10.50 -11.60
N ARG A 75 0.32 9.55 -11.97
CA ARG A 75 -1.14 9.76 -11.89
C ARG A 75 -1.58 10.15 -10.48
N ILE A 76 -1.03 9.50 -9.45
CA ILE A 76 -1.30 9.86 -8.06
C ILE A 76 -0.81 11.27 -7.76
N ARG A 77 0.37 11.70 -8.24
CA ARG A 77 0.84 13.09 -8.05
C ARG A 77 0.03 14.12 -8.84
N ASP A 78 -0.46 13.75 -10.02
CA ASP A 78 -1.26 14.64 -10.86
C ASP A 78 -2.69 14.80 -10.29
N GLU A 79 -3.23 13.73 -9.69
CA GLU A 79 -4.52 13.73 -8.99
C GLU A 79 -4.41 14.32 -7.58
N ALA A 80 -3.33 14.01 -6.89
CA ALA A 80 -3.00 14.57 -5.60
C ALA A 80 -2.37 15.95 -5.82
N ILE A 81 -3.25 16.95 -5.70
CA ILE A 81 -3.03 18.14 -4.85
C ILE A 81 -2.83 19.45 -5.62
N HIS A 82 -3.93 20.17 -5.82
CA HIS A 82 -3.94 21.64 -5.73
C HIS A 82 -3.99 22.06 -4.25
N PHE A 83 -2.93 21.80 -3.48
CA PHE A 83 -2.82 22.31 -2.11
C PHE A 83 -2.47 23.78 -2.22
N ILE A 84 -3.47 24.61 -1.95
CA ILE A 84 -3.29 26.04 -1.86
C ILE A 84 -3.04 26.29 -0.37
N GLU A 85 -1.77 26.50 -0.01
CA GLU A 85 -1.36 26.79 1.37
C GLU A 85 -2.16 27.95 1.96
N ALA A 86 -2.52 28.94 1.14
CA ALA A 86 -3.36 30.08 1.54
C ALA A 86 -4.80 29.72 1.95
N GLN A 87 -5.29 28.51 1.61
CA GLN A 87 -6.62 28.02 2.03
C GLN A 87 -6.56 27.24 3.34
N VAL A 88 -5.38 26.96 3.88
CA VAL A 88 -5.24 26.28 5.17
C VAL A 88 -5.52 27.28 6.28
N GLU A 89 -6.50 26.98 7.11
CA GLU A 89 -6.79 27.77 8.30
C GLU A 89 -5.55 27.80 9.21
N THR A 90 -5.05 29.02 9.48
CA THR A 90 -3.87 29.19 10.33
C THR A 90 -4.31 29.24 11.80
N HIS A 91 -3.76 28.34 12.61
CA HIS A 91 -3.96 28.37 14.05
C HIS A 91 -2.81 29.13 14.73
N ASN A 92 -3.13 30.15 15.51
CA ASN A 92 -2.14 30.88 16.30
C ASN A 92 -1.95 30.22 17.67
N CYS A 93 -0.76 29.67 17.92
CA CYS A 93 -0.44 29.02 19.21
C CYS A 93 -0.04 30.01 20.34
N GLY A 94 -0.17 31.32 20.11
CA GLY A 94 0.29 32.37 21.01
C GLY A 94 1.81 32.58 20.99
N PRO A 95 2.36 33.39 21.91
CA PRO A 95 3.81 33.61 22.00
C PRO A 95 4.55 32.34 22.52
N MET A 96 5.75 32.09 21.99
CA MET A 96 6.63 30.99 22.43
C MET A 96 7.45 31.42 23.67
N ASN A 97 6.77 31.63 24.78
CA ASN A 97 7.38 32.15 26.01
C ASN A 97 7.14 31.27 27.25
N ILE A 98 6.44 30.15 27.12
CA ILE A 98 6.20 29.24 28.24
C ILE A 98 7.37 28.29 28.39
N ILE A 99 7.98 28.30 29.57
CA ILE A 99 9.09 27.40 29.90
C ILE A 99 8.56 26.07 30.41
N CYS A 100 8.97 24.97 29.79
CA CYS A 100 8.71 23.63 30.29
C CYS A 100 9.35 23.45 31.67
N GLN A 101 8.58 22.99 32.65
CA GLN A 101 9.10 22.82 34.03
C GLN A 101 10.18 21.73 34.12
N PHE A 102 10.12 20.71 33.26
CA PHE A 102 10.98 19.52 33.30
C PHE A 102 12.29 19.71 32.53
N ARG A 103 12.22 20.12 31.25
CA ARG A 103 13.41 20.25 30.38
C ARG A 103 13.80 21.69 30.05
N LYS A 104 13.12 22.68 30.64
CA LYS A 104 13.41 24.12 30.51
C LYS A 104 13.41 24.68 29.08
N SER A 105 12.86 23.96 28.11
CA SER A 105 12.65 24.50 26.76
C SER A 105 11.55 25.58 26.75
N LYS A 106 11.65 26.54 25.82
CA LYS A 106 10.56 27.47 25.48
C LYS A 106 9.56 26.75 24.56
N ASN A 107 8.27 26.90 24.83
CA ASN A 107 7.17 26.32 24.06
C ASN A 107 6.03 27.34 23.93
N PHE A 108 5.07 27.05 23.07
CA PHE A 108 3.87 27.86 22.88
C PHE A 108 2.89 27.72 24.04
N ALA A 109 2.19 28.81 24.37
CA ALA A 109 1.21 28.81 25.45
C ALA A 109 0.00 27.90 25.16
N ALA A 110 -0.50 27.91 23.91
CA ALA A 110 -1.64 27.09 23.51
C ALA A 110 -1.34 25.58 23.52
N GLU A 111 -0.06 25.20 23.40
CA GLU A 111 0.36 23.80 23.41
C GLU A 111 0.52 23.23 24.83
N ARG A 112 0.36 24.06 25.87
CA ARG A 112 0.61 23.66 27.26
C ARG A 112 -0.41 22.61 27.72
N PRO A 113 0.02 21.37 28.01
CA PRO A 113 -0.89 20.35 28.49
C PRO A 113 -1.19 20.55 29.99
N SER A 114 -2.28 19.96 30.48
CA SER A 114 -2.71 20.07 31.89
C SER A 114 -1.65 19.57 32.89
N ASP A 115 -0.86 18.56 32.51
CA ASP A 115 0.22 18.01 33.33
C ASP A 115 1.56 18.75 33.18
N GLY A 116 1.61 19.83 32.40
CA GLY A 116 2.81 20.63 32.16
C GLY A 116 3.92 19.95 31.36
N LYS A 117 3.68 18.73 30.84
CA LYS A 117 4.64 17.97 30.04
C LYS A 117 4.30 18.07 28.55
N PHE A 118 5.00 18.95 27.84
CA PHE A 118 4.90 19.08 26.39
C PHE A 118 5.26 17.78 25.67
N THR A 119 4.49 17.38 24.66
CA THR A 119 4.66 16.13 23.91
C THR A 119 6.04 16.04 23.25
N SER A 120 6.38 17.03 22.44
CA SER A 120 7.66 17.11 21.71
C SER A 120 8.84 17.26 22.67
N CYS A 121 8.76 18.17 23.63
CA CYS A 121 9.86 18.44 24.55
C CYS A 121 10.05 17.29 25.56
N CYS A 122 9.02 16.91 26.32
CA CYS A 122 9.16 15.92 27.38
C CYS A 122 9.21 14.47 26.86
N HIS A 123 9.01 14.25 25.55
CA HIS A 123 8.86 12.93 24.95
C HIS A 123 7.69 12.15 25.57
N LYS A 124 6.65 12.88 25.97
CA LYS A 124 5.46 12.33 26.61
C LYS A 124 4.71 11.49 25.58
N GLY A 125 4.34 10.26 25.96
CA GLY A 125 3.62 9.32 25.10
C GLY A 125 4.51 8.40 24.24
N LYS A 126 5.84 8.47 24.38
CA LYS A 126 6.71 7.45 23.76
C LYS A 126 6.54 6.10 24.47
N ILE A 127 6.19 5.08 23.70
CA ILE A 127 6.16 3.68 24.14
C ILE A 127 7.56 3.10 23.96
N LYS A 128 8.09 2.44 25.00
CA LYS A 128 9.31 1.64 24.84
C LYS A 128 8.92 0.37 24.10
N LEU A 129 9.31 0.29 22.83
CA LEU A 129 9.21 -0.96 22.08
C LEU A 129 10.28 -1.93 22.58
N GLU A 130 9.94 -3.21 22.63
CA GLU A 130 10.95 -4.25 22.79
C GLU A 130 11.93 -4.17 21.64
N LYS A 131 13.20 -4.48 21.91
CA LYS A 131 14.19 -4.53 20.84
C LYS A 131 13.72 -5.55 19.82
N PRO A 132 13.74 -5.22 18.51
CA PRO A 132 13.46 -6.21 17.52
C PRO A 132 14.50 -7.33 17.67
N SER A 133 14.00 -8.56 17.74
CA SER A 133 14.80 -9.78 17.75
C SER A 133 14.57 -10.56 16.46
N ASP A 134 15.59 -11.31 16.04
CA ASP A 134 15.45 -12.22 14.89
C ASP A 134 14.62 -13.47 15.26
N ALA A 135 14.40 -14.35 14.27
CA ALA A 135 13.67 -15.60 14.49
C ALA A 135 14.36 -16.57 15.48
N LEU A 136 15.61 -16.29 15.87
CA LEU A 136 16.40 -17.03 16.85
C LEU A 136 16.51 -16.30 18.19
N SER A 137 15.72 -15.23 18.39
CA SER A 137 15.72 -14.38 19.60
C SER A 137 17.03 -13.61 19.84
N ASN A 138 17.87 -13.41 18.83
CA ASN A 138 19.01 -12.52 18.96
C ASN A 138 18.55 -11.06 18.77
N ASP A 139 18.95 -10.19 19.68
CA ASP A 139 18.74 -8.74 19.56
C ASP A 139 19.36 -8.24 18.25
N PHE A 140 18.59 -7.54 17.42
CA PHE A 140 19.16 -6.79 16.30
C PHE A 140 20.06 -5.67 16.86
N LEU A 141 21.37 -5.80 16.66
CA LEU A 141 22.32 -4.72 16.88
C LEU A 141 22.10 -3.69 15.77
N TYR A 142 21.47 -2.56 16.11
CA TYR A 142 21.45 -1.41 15.21
C TYR A 142 22.89 -0.91 15.00
N PRO A 143 23.33 -0.68 13.76
CA PRO A 143 24.62 -0.05 13.51
C PRO A 143 24.70 1.30 14.23
N ASN A 144 25.85 1.59 14.85
CA ASN A 144 26.11 2.74 15.72
C ASN A 144 26.00 4.14 15.07
N PHE A 145 25.37 4.29 13.90
CA PHE A 145 25.27 5.58 13.20
C PHE A 145 24.35 6.59 13.92
N LEU A 146 23.62 6.16 14.96
CA LEU A 146 22.71 6.98 15.77
C LEU A 146 23.30 7.38 17.14
N LEU A 147 24.57 7.07 17.43
CA LEU A 147 25.20 7.35 18.73
C LEU A 147 26.16 8.55 18.72
N ASP A 148 26.39 9.20 17.58
CA ASP A 148 27.09 10.47 17.54
C ASP A 148 26.08 11.62 17.60
N GLU A 149 25.73 12.03 18.82
CA GLU A 149 25.49 13.43 19.17
C GLU A 149 25.46 13.56 20.70
N SER A 150 26.57 14.05 21.25
CA SER A 150 26.69 14.66 22.59
C SER A 150 27.82 15.67 22.54
#